data_AF-A0A662QIP0-F1
#
_entry.id   AF-A0A662QIP0-F1
#
_cell.length_a   1.000
_cell.length_b   1.000
_cell.length_c   1.000
_cell.angle_alpha   90.00
_cell.angle_beta   90.00
_cell.angle_gamma   90.00
#
_symmetry.space_group_name_H-M   'P 1'
#
loop_
_entity.id
_entity.type
_entity.pdbx_description
1 polymer ?
#
loop_
_entity_poly.entity_id
_entity_poly.type
_entity_poly.pdbx_seq_one_letter_code
_entity_poly.pdbx_strand_id
1 'polypeptide(L)'
;MLGEDPVNAEAAKALDEIGIDRGDLAALSVHGPAALNELSRSNKLLAVLERGGQLRFQRIEDSRLIDLAIIVGLRRLREDCSEEKLGGAAASQLLIPYRPLVNEKLLKELELQYKQHVVAESLQNLILEHRLAASRLIVKPEYFLYDKLRRLSVTYLPIRPQIRACFEEGAGDSLRLVISGFRQALDRLVSEGILGKVSGGYSPSERYVLEALSKSSALVRFSRELDHIFKLYLSAALSSPLEQLKEVRFDPSLFKPVKLPDPLEFVDVRTALGVQPLRVDLGIKDFIEKFYGVRRDEVRVSRVAGVLNSAYVAEFELDGSTKRVFAKKYLNWTDFKWFAAWIWSIGVKNFSLMASIRMSNEIYFVNKLMELGFNTAEILHVSWPRKLVVQKYVEGSDFVEVLERSRDAEEFRRRSFEAGRLLAEVHRRGICLGDCNPFSLLFTPDDEIFLVDLEQCSYDDLYSWDLAELLYYTSHYLKLRQVKPFASAFAEGYLTAGDPETLIQALDAKYARVLALLVSPLAPIKLKEAIMSVVRR
;
A
#
# COMPACT_ATOMS: atom_id res chain seq x y z
N MET A 1 49.80 -8.37 -27.98
CA MET A 1 49.68 -7.25 -27.03
C MET A 1 48.20 -6.91 -26.93
N LEU A 2 47.52 -7.40 -25.89
CA LEU A 2 46.14 -7.03 -25.59
C LEU A 2 46.17 -5.55 -25.18
N GLY A 3 45.48 -4.69 -25.94
CA GLY A 3 45.43 -3.26 -25.66
C GLY A 3 44.92 -3.01 -24.25
N GLU A 4 45.56 -2.09 -23.53
CA GLU A 4 45.09 -1.66 -22.22
C GLU A 4 43.63 -1.20 -22.33
N ASP A 5 42.80 -1.74 -21.45
CA ASP A 5 41.40 -1.36 -21.36
C ASP A 5 41.28 0.14 -21.07
N PRO A 6 40.63 0.93 -21.95
CA PRO A 6 40.63 2.39 -21.86
C PRO A 6 40.03 2.91 -20.55
N VAL A 7 39.11 2.15 -19.94
CA VAL A 7 38.52 2.52 -18.64
C VAL A 7 39.56 2.45 -17.51
N ASN A 8 40.45 1.45 -17.53
CA ASN A 8 41.51 1.32 -16.52
C ASN A 8 42.56 2.42 -16.65
N ALA A 9 42.93 2.78 -17.88
CA ALA A 9 43.90 3.84 -18.14
C ALA A 9 43.37 5.21 -17.70
N GLU A 10 42.12 5.52 -18.02
CA GLU A 10 41.49 6.78 -17.62
C GLU A 10 41.22 6.86 -16.12
N ALA A 11 40.86 5.74 -15.47
CA ALA A 11 40.74 5.69 -14.01
C ALA A 11 42.09 5.88 -13.30
N ALA A 12 43.20 5.37 -13.87
CA ALA A 12 44.54 5.61 -13.33
C ALA A 12 44.91 7.09 -13.38
N LYS A 13 44.69 7.75 -14.54
CA LYS A 13 44.91 9.20 -14.67
C LYS A 13 44.09 10.01 -13.67
N ALA A 14 42.81 9.65 -13.51
CA ALA A 14 41.94 10.31 -12.55
C ALA A 14 42.43 10.12 -11.11
N LEU A 15 42.94 8.94 -10.73
CA LEU A 15 43.55 8.71 -9.41
C LEU A 15 44.81 9.55 -9.18
N ASP A 16 45.65 9.67 -10.21
CA ASP A 16 46.87 10.47 -10.15
C ASP A 16 46.54 11.97 -9.99
N GLU A 17 45.52 12.47 -10.71
CA GLU A 17 45.03 13.86 -10.60
C GLU A 17 44.47 14.18 -9.21
N ILE A 18 43.76 13.25 -8.58
CA ILE A 18 43.23 13.43 -7.22
C ILE A 18 44.27 13.14 -6.12
N GLY A 19 45.46 12.66 -6.48
CA GLY A 19 46.55 12.35 -5.55
C GLY A 19 46.23 11.22 -4.58
N ILE A 20 45.55 10.16 -5.03
CA ILE A 20 45.23 8.99 -4.21
C ILE A 20 46.01 7.77 -4.68
N ASP A 21 46.85 7.24 -3.80
CA ASP A 21 47.60 6.01 -4.06
C ASP A 21 46.69 4.79 -4.06
N ARG A 22 46.96 3.84 -4.97
CA ARG A 22 46.19 2.58 -5.06
C ARG A 22 46.24 1.75 -3.78
N GLY A 23 47.30 1.88 -2.97
CA GLY A 23 47.46 1.18 -1.70
C GLY A 23 46.50 1.64 -0.60
N ASP A 24 45.93 2.84 -0.73
CA ASP A 24 44.99 3.42 0.23
C ASP A 24 43.52 3.10 -0.09
N LEU A 25 43.28 2.47 -1.25
CA LEU A 25 41.94 2.13 -1.73
C LEU A 25 41.45 0.81 -1.12
N ALA A 26 40.32 0.87 -0.43
CA ALA A 26 39.51 -0.29 -0.11
C ALA A 26 38.81 -0.86 -1.36
N ALA A 27 38.33 0.04 -2.24
CA ALA A 27 37.66 -0.31 -3.50
C ALA A 27 37.69 0.85 -4.49
N LEU A 28 37.50 0.53 -5.78
CA LEU A 28 37.45 1.50 -6.88
C LEU A 28 36.49 1.03 -7.97
N SER A 29 35.64 1.91 -8.46
CA SER A 29 34.71 1.61 -9.56
C SER A 29 34.40 2.81 -10.44
N VAL A 30 34.06 2.54 -11.70
CA VAL A 30 33.58 3.54 -12.66
C VAL A 30 32.08 3.32 -12.90
N HIS A 31 31.27 4.34 -12.66
CA HIS A 31 29.81 4.31 -12.68
C HIS A 31 29.26 5.11 -13.86
N GLY A 32 28.33 4.50 -14.59
CA GLY A 32 27.67 5.12 -15.74
C GLY A 32 27.80 4.30 -17.04
N PRO A 33 27.67 4.95 -18.20
CA PRO A 33 27.64 4.31 -19.52
C PRO A 33 28.84 3.41 -19.86
N ALA A 34 30.00 3.63 -19.25
CA ALA A 34 31.18 2.77 -19.43
C ALA A 34 30.92 1.33 -18.96
N ALA A 35 30.04 1.12 -17.98
CA ALA A 35 29.60 -0.22 -17.57
C ALA A 35 28.73 -0.93 -18.63
N LEU A 36 28.20 -0.18 -19.60
CA LEU A 36 27.43 -0.66 -20.74
C LEU A 36 28.29 -0.73 -22.03
N ASN A 37 29.61 -0.56 -21.91
CA ASN A 37 30.55 -0.40 -23.03
C ASN A 37 30.28 0.83 -23.91
N GLU A 38 29.59 1.85 -23.40
CA GLU A 38 29.40 3.14 -24.08
C GLU A 38 30.41 4.16 -23.53
N LEU A 39 31.49 4.36 -24.31
CA LEU A 39 32.61 5.24 -23.93
C LEU A 39 32.49 6.67 -24.49
N SER A 40 31.37 7.01 -25.13
CA SER A 40 31.13 8.33 -25.72
C SER A 40 30.62 9.37 -24.72
N ARG A 41 30.37 8.97 -23.47
CA ARG A 41 29.77 9.80 -22.42
C ARG A 41 30.62 9.77 -21.16
N SER A 42 30.52 10.84 -20.38
CA SER A 42 31.17 10.96 -19.09
C SER A 42 30.62 9.99 -18.05
N ASN A 43 31.51 9.52 -17.19
CA ASN A 43 31.29 8.56 -16.11
C ASN A 43 31.81 9.15 -14.80
N LYS A 44 31.38 8.57 -13.68
CA LYS A 44 31.89 8.95 -12.36
C LYS A 44 32.81 7.89 -11.80
N LEU A 45 33.89 8.32 -11.17
CA LEU A 45 34.77 7.44 -10.40
C LEU A 45 34.30 7.41 -8.95
N LEU A 46 34.11 6.23 -8.36
CA LEU A 46 33.92 6.06 -6.92
C LEU A 46 35.20 5.47 -6.34
N ALA A 47 35.91 6.26 -5.54
CA ALA A 47 37.12 5.87 -4.83
C ALA A 47 36.82 5.69 -3.33
N VAL A 48 36.95 4.46 -2.84
CA VAL A 48 36.67 4.12 -1.44
C VAL A 48 37.98 3.93 -0.70
N LEU A 49 38.23 4.75 0.32
CA LEU A 49 39.47 4.71 1.11
C LEU A 49 39.37 3.71 2.28
N GLU A 50 40.43 2.97 2.53
CA GLU A 50 40.52 1.97 3.62
C GLU A 50 40.40 2.63 5.00
N ARG A 51 41.04 3.80 5.19
CA ARG A 51 41.04 4.53 6.46
C ARG A 51 40.76 6.02 6.26
N GLY A 52 39.98 6.60 7.17
CA GLY A 52 39.65 8.02 7.13
C GLY A 52 38.81 8.40 5.90
N GLY A 53 38.82 9.68 5.52
CA GLY A 53 38.15 10.17 4.31
C GLY A 53 36.74 10.73 4.55
N GLN A 54 36.63 12.06 4.60
CA GLN A 54 35.35 12.74 4.40
C GLN A 54 34.88 12.56 2.95
N LEU A 55 33.56 12.63 2.74
CA LEU A 55 32.99 12.64 1.40
C LEU A 55 33.49 13.88 0.68
N ARG A 56 34.13 13.68 -0.47
CA ARG A 56 34.60 14.75 -1.35
C ARG A 56 34.17 14.46 -2.78
N PHE A 57 33.83 15.53 -3.48
CA PHE A 57 33.64 15.53 -4.91
C PHE A 57 34.85 16.25 -5.49
N GLN A 58 35.41 15.72 -6.56
CA GLN A 58 36.50 16.36 -7.26
C GLN A 58 36.29 16.18 -8.75
N ARG A 59 36.27 17.28 -9.48
CA ARG A 59 36.21 17.24 -10.93
C ARG A 59 37.53 16.72 -11.50
N ILE A 60 37.44 15.94 -12.57
CA ILE A 60 38.60 15.44 -13.32
C ILE A 60 38.68 16.23 -14.62
N GLU A 61 39.78 16.94 -14.84
CA GLU A 61 40.01 17.75 -16.04
C GLU A 61 40.74 16.96 -17.13
N ASP A 62 41.63 16.05 -16.75
CA ASP A 62 42.54 15.37 -17.68
C ASP A 62 41.97 14.05 -18.25
N SER A 63 40.73 13.68 -17.89
CA SER A 63 40.08 12.47 -18.38
C SER A 63 39.02 12.74 -19.45
N ARG A 64 39.02 11.89 -20.49
CA ARG A 64 37.99 11.90 -21.54
C ARG A 64 36.75 11.08 -21.18
N LEU A 65 36.86 10.22 -20.16
CA LEU A 65 35.80 9.29 -19.77
C LEU A 65 35.23 9.57 -18.38
N ILE A 66 35.99 10.21 -17.50
CA ILE A 66 35.60 10.47 -16.12
C ILE A 66 35.51 11.97 -15.92
N ASP A 67 34.35 12.48 -15.49
CA ASP A 67 34.16 13.92 -15.23
C ASP A 67 34.19 14.26 -13.75
N LEU A 68 33.85 13.30 -12.88
CA LEU A 68 33.75 13.49 -11.44
C LEU A 68 34.24 12.28 -10.67
N ALA A 69 35.14 12.50 -9.71
CA ALA A 69 35.52 11.55 -8.69
C ALA A 69 34.74 11.81 -7.39
N ILE A 70 34.19 10.75 -6.83
CA ILE A 70 33.53 10.70 -5.53
C ILE A 70 34.43 9.91 -4.60
N ILE A 71 34.99 10.58 -3.60
CA ILE A 71 35.98 10.01 -2.69
C ILE A 71 35.34 9.89 -1.31
N VAL A 72 35.37 8.70 -0.72
CA VAL A 72 34.73 8.47 0.58
C VAL A 72 35.44 7.37 1.37
N GLY A 73 35.51 7.51 2.69
CA GLY A 73 35.99 6.43 3.56
C GLY A 73 35.05 5.23 3.62
N LEU A 74 35.57 4.01 3.67
CA LEU A 74 34.79 2.78 3.72
C LEU A 74 33.74 2.78 4.84
N ARG A 75 34.12 3.21 6.05
CA ARG A 75 33.19 3.32 7.18
C ARG A 75 32.00 4.24 6.87
N ARG A 76 32.27 5.41 6.29
CA ARG A 76 31.22 6.38 5.95
C ARG A 76 30.34 5.88 4.82
N LEU A 77 30.91 5.22 3.81
CA LEU A 77 30.13 4.61 2.74
C LEU A 77 29.21 3.50 3.27
N ARG A 78 29.68 2.66 4.21
CA ARG A 78 28.81 1.67 4.89
C ARG A 78 27.65 2.33 5.62
N GLU A 79 27.92 3.39 6.37
CA GLU A 79 26.89 4.15 7.08
C GLU A 79 25.91 4.85 6.11
N ASP A 80 26.40 5.31 4.95
CA ASP A 80 25.55 5.85 3.88
C ASP A 80 24.71 4.75 3.21
N CYS A 81 25.24 3.53 3.07
CA CYS A 81 24.51 2.39 2.52
C CYS A 81 23.41 1.86 3.47
N SER A 82 23.64 1.85 4.78
CA SER A 82 22.62 1.35 5.74
C SER A 82 21.57 2.40 6.13
N GLU A 83 21.96 3.67 6.24
CA GLU A 83 21.17 4.70 6.90
C GLU A 83 21.11 6.02 6.11
N GLU A 84 21.73 6.09 4.93
CA GLU A 84 21.88 7.33 4.16
C GLU A 84 22.37 8.51 5.02
N LYS A 85 23.39 8.25 5.87
CA LYS A 85 23.98 9.31 6.72
C LYS A 85 24.60 10.45 5.93
N LEU A 86 24.98 10.21 4.68
CA LEU A 86 25.43 11.24 3.75
C LEU A 86 24.31 11.65 2.77
N GLY A 87 23.06 11.36 3.12
CA GLY A 87 21.89 11.55 2.26
C GLY A 87 21.89 10.68 1.00
N GLY A 88 22.67 9.60 0.97
CA GLY A 88 22.83 8.72 -0.19
C GLY A 88 23.73 9.30 -1.28
N ALA A 89 24.48 10.36 -1.01
CA ALA A 89 25.30 11.04 -2.02
C ALA A 89 26.34 10.09 -2.68
N ALA A 90 26.98 9.23 -1.87
CA ALA A 90 27.93 8.24 -2.37
C ALA A 90 27.23 6.91 -2.68
N ALA A 91 26.34 6.46 -1.79
CA ALA A 91 25.65 5.19 -1.94
C ALA A 91 24.79 5.12 -3.21
N SER A 92 24.20 6.25 -3.64
CA SER A 92 23.39 6.34 -4.88
C SER A 92 24.12 5.88 -6.14
N GLN A 93 25.46 5.94 -6.17
CA GLN A 93 26.25 5.41 -7.28
C GLN A 93 26.07 3.91 -7.45
N LEU A 94 25.79 3.17 -6.37
CA LEU A 94 25.57 1.72 -6.39
C LEU A 94 24.20 1.33 -7.01
N LEU A 95 23.35 2.30 -7.35
CA LEU A 95 22.13 2.10 -8.15
C LEU A 95 22.38 2.28 -9.65
N ILE A 96 23.50 2.88 -10.03
CA ILE A 96 23.92 3.08 -11.41
C ILE A 96 24.79 1.89 -11.84
N PRO A 97 24.64 1.38 -13.08
CA PRO A 97 25.57 0.38 -13.62
C PRO A 97 27.02 0.82 -13.42
N TYR A 98 27.86 -0.11 -12.96
CA TYR A 98 29.26 0.19 -12.67
C TYR A 98 30.19 -0.95 -13.07
N ARG A 99 31.46 -0.59 -13.27
CA ARG A 99 32.55 -1.50 -13.52
C ARG A 99 33.51 -1.49 -12.32
N PRO A 100 33.67 -2.61 -11.60
CA PRO A 100 34.62 -2.70 -10.51
C PRO A 100 36.05 -2.76 -11.07
N LEU A 101 36.94 -1.95 -10.50
CA LEU A 101 38.37 -1.92 -10.85
C LEU A 101 39.24 -2.46 -9.70
N VAL A 102 38.83 -2.20 -8.45
CA VAL A 102 39.48 -2.73 -7.24
C VAL A 102 38.40 -3.26 -6.30
N ASN A 103 38.63 -4.48 -5.78
CA ASN A 103 37.80 -5.13 -4.75
C ASN A 103 36.30 -5.24 -5.09
N GLU A 104 35.99 -5.97 -6.16
CA GLU A 104 34.61 -6.22 -6.61
C GLU A 104 33.73 -6.83 -5.52
N LYS A 105 34.29 -7.73 -4.69
CA LYS A 105 33.54 -8.37 -3.61
C LYS A 105 32.99 -7.34 -2.62
N LEU A 106 33.83 -6.40 -2.18
CA LEU A 106 33.42 -5.34 -1.27
C LEU A 106 32.37 -4.42 -1.90
N LEU A 107 32.52 -4.07 -3.18
CA LEU A 107 31.53 -3.25 -3.90
C LEU A 107 30.16 -3.94 -3.98
N LYS A 108 30.14 -5.24 -4.27
CA LYS A 108 28.91 -6.04 -4.29
C LYS A 108 28.26 -6.16 -2.91
N GLU A 109 29.06 -6.28 -1.84
CA GLU A 109 28.54 -6.29 -0.46
C GLU A 109 27.88 -4.94 -0.11
N LEU A 110 28.53 -3.82 -0.44
CA LEU A 110 28.00 -2.47 -0.22
C LEU A 110 26.74 -2.21 -1.07
N GLU A 111 26.76 -2.63 -2.33
CA GLU A 111 25.61 -2.54 -3.24
C GLU A 111 24.40 -3.29 -2.68
N LEU A 112 24.60 -4.52 -2.22
CA LEU A 112 23.53 -5.33 -1.62
C LEU A 112 22.97 -4.67 -0.35
N GLN A 113 23.85 -4.14 0.51
CA GLN A 113 23.45 -3.41 1.71
C GLN A 113 22.61 -2.18 1.37
N TYR A 114 23.04 -1.38 0.37
CA TYR A 114 22.28 -0.20 -0.03
C TYR A 114 20.94 -0.54 -0.68
N LYS A 115 20.90 -1.58 -1.52
CA LYS A 115 19.64 -2.04 -2.11
C LYS A 115 18.67 -2.55 -1.06
N GLN A 116 19.13 -3.20 0.01
CA GLN A 116 18.28 -3.57 1.15
C GLN A 116 17.68 -2.36 1.84
N HIS A 117 18.48 -1.31 2.07
CA HIS A 117 18.00 -0.04 2.61
C HIS A 117 16.92 0.59 1.70
N VAL A 118 17.20 0.69 0.40
CA VAL A 118 16.27 1.24 -0.60
C VAL A 118 14.96 0.46 -0.63
N VAL A 119 15.03 -0.88 -0.64
CA VAL A 119 13.84 -1.73 -0.64
C VAL A 119 13.02 -1.51 0.63
N ALA A 120 13.65 -1.49 1.81
CA ALA A 120 12.96 -1.28 3.07
C ALA A 120 12.25 0.09 3.12
N GLU A 121 12.93 1.14 2.65
CA GLU A 121 12.40 2.51 2.58
C GLU A 121 11.19 2.60 1.64
N SER A 122 11.34 2.15 0.40
CA SER A 122 10.26 2.18 -0.60
C SER A 122 9.10 1.26 -0.21
N LEU A 123 9.36 0.12 0.44
CA LEU A 123 8.33 -0.76 0.98
C LEU A 123 7.52 -0.06 2.08
N GLN A 124 8.18 0.65 3.00
CA GLN A 124 7.49 1.42 4.03
C GLN A 124 6.61 2.52 3.41
N ASN A 125 7.10 3.20 2.38
CA ASN A 125 6.33 4.20 1.65
C ASN A 125 5.09 3.61 0.98
N LEU A 126 5.24 2.46 0.31
CA LEU A 126 4.15 1.72 -0.32
C LEU A 126 3.08 1.33 0.72
N ILE A 127 3.50 0.85 1.89
CA ILE A 127 2.58 0.49 2.99
C ILE A 127 1.84 1.71 3.54
N LEU A 128 2.52 2.85 3.71
CA LEU A 128 1.87 4.06 4.20
C LEU A 128 0.86 4.64 3.19
N GLU A 129 1.14 4.51 1.90
CA GLU A 129 0.25 4.94 0.83
C GLU A 129 -0.97 4.02 0.69
N HIS A 130 -0.74 2.71 0.62
CA HIS A 130 -1.78 1.72 0.33
C HIS A 130 -2.40 1.07 1.57
N ARG A 131 -1.90 1.37 2.77
CA ARG A 131 -2.39 0.87 4.07
C ARG A 131 -2.51 -0.66 4.10
N LEU A 132 -3.60 -1.22 4.63
CA LEU A 132 -3.78 -2.67 4.78
C LEU A 132 -3.76 -3.42 3.44
N ALA A 133 -4.30 -2.82 2.38
CA ALA A 133 -4.24 -3.34 1.02
C ALA A 133 -2.82 -3.55 0.49
N ALA A 134 -1.79 -2.94 1.10
CA ALA A 134 -0.40 -3.21 0.74
C ALA A 134 -0.04 -4.70 0.84
N SER A 135 -0.61 -5.43 1.80
CA SER A 135 -0.45 -6.89 1.95
C SER A 135 -1.02 -7.71 0.79
N ARG A 136 -1.77 -7.07 -0.11
CA ARG A 136 -2.40 -7.69 -1.30
C ARG A 136 -1.72 -7.27 -2.60
N LEU A 137 -0.69 -6.42 -2.52
CA LEU A 137 0.05 -5.95 -3.68
C LEU A 137 1.14 -6.96 -4.06
N ILE A 138 1.40 -7.02 -5.36
CA ILE A 138 2.49 -7.77 -5.98
C ILE A 138 3.46 -6.74 -6.56
N VAL A 139 4.60 -6.61 -5.91
CA VAL A 139 5.61 -5.60 -6.21
C VAL A 139 6.76 -6.26 -6.97
N LYS A 140 7.06 -5.75 -8.17
CA LYS A 140 8.21 -6.23 -8.95
C LYS A 140 9.48 -5.51 -8.51
N PRO A 141 10.67 -6.14 -8.62
CA PRO A 141 11.95 -5.52 -8.25
C PRO A 141 12.19 -4.12 -8.85
N GLU A 142 11.68 -3.89 -10.05
CA GLU A 142 11.78 -2.65 -10.81
C GLU A 142 11.15 -1.46 -10.07
N TYR A 143 10.08 -1.70 -9.29
CA TYR A 143 9.43 -0.68 -8.46
C TYR A 143 10.45 0.02 -7.56
N PHE A 144 11.26 -0.75 -6.82
CA PHE A 144 12.19 -0.22 -5.83
C PHE A 144 13.30 0.62 -6.46
N LEU A 145 13.80 0.20 -7.62
CA LEU A 145 14.78 0.96 -8.39
C LEU A 145 14.18 2.28 -8.89
N TYR A 146 13.05 2.22 -9.61
CA TYR A 146 12.48 3.41 -10.22
C TYR A 146 11.90 4.40 -9.20
N ASP A 147 11.37 3.91 -8.08
CA ASP A 147 10.97 4.76 -6.95
C ASP A 147 12.17 5.57 -6.42
N LYS A 148 13.29 4.91 -6.13
CA LYS A 148 14.48 5.60 -5.61
C LYS A 148 15.11 6.53 -6.64
N LEU A 149 15.24 6.10 -7.91
CA LEU A 149 15.80 6.94 -8.97
C LEU A 149 14.94 8.20 -9.21
N ARG A 150 13.61 8.09 -9.16
CA ARG A 150 12.72 9.25 -9.28
C ARG A 150 12.93 10.20 -8.11
N ARG A 151 12.93 9.70 -6.87
CA ARG A 151 13.18 10.54 -5.68
C ARG A 151 14.54 11.23 -5.77
N LEU A 152 15.61 10.50 -6.09
CA LEU A 152 16.96 11.05 -6.30
C LEU A 152 17.02 12.09 -7.42
N SER A 153 16.29 11.89 -8.53
CA SER A 153 16.27 12.88 -9.61
C SER A 153 15.61 14.20 -9.21
N VAL A 154 14.82 14.22 -8.14
CA VAL A 154 14.26 15.46 -7.57
C VAL A 154 15.19 16.04 -6.51
N THR A 155 15.77 15.21 -5.64
CA THR A 155 16.52 15.65 -4.45
C THR A 155 18.01 15.89 -4.70
N TYR A 156 18.64 15.15 -5.62
CA TYR A 156 20.08 15.16 -5.91
C TYR A 156 20.34 15.42 -7.40
N LEU A 157 20.33 16.68 -7.83
CA LEU A 157 20.49 17.06 -9.24
C LEU A 157 21.73 16.49 -9.95
N PRO A 158 22.93 16.38 -9.32
CA PRO A 158 24.13 15.87 -9.98
C PRO A 158 24.05 14.43 -10.50
N ILE A 159 23.09 13.62 -10.05
CA ILE A 159 22.92 12.24 -10.55
C ILE A 159 22.14 12.16 -11.86
N ARG A 160 21.39 13.20 -12.25
CA ARG A 160 20.49 13.19 -13.41
C ARG A 160 21.17 12.80 -14.73
N PRO A 161 22.39 13.27 -15.08
CA PRO A 161 23.04 12.86 -16.32
C PRO A 161 23.27 11.34 -16.40
N GLN A 162 23.72 10.72 -15.31
CA GLN A 162 23.91 9.28 -15.23
C GLN A 162 22.58 8.53 -15.31
N ILE A 163 21.54 8.99 -14.60
CA ILE A 163 20.22 8.37 -14.68
C ILE A 163 19.68 8.45 -16.11
N ARG A 164 19.82 9.58 -16.81
CA ARG A 164 19.37 9.72 -18.19
C ARG A 164 20.09 8.75 -19.11
N ALA A 165 21.42 8.75 -19.08
CA ALA A 165 22.22 7.90 -19.95
C ALA A 165 21.90 6.41 -19.71
N CYS A 166 21.78 5.99 -18.45
CA CYS A 166 21.57 4.58 -18.11
C CYS A 166 20.10 4.13 -18.22
N PHE A 167 19.14 4.96 -17.80
CA PHE A 167 17.75 4.54 -17.59
C PHE A 167 16.70 5.26 -18.43
N GLU A 168 17.04 6.36 -19.12
CA GLU A 168 16.17 6.97 -20.14
C GLU A 168 16.58 6.49 -21.55
N GLU A 169 17.88 6.39 -21.83
CA GLU A 169 18.40 6.09 -23.17
C GLU A 169 18.86 4.62 -23.31
N GLY A 170 19.53 4.06 -22.28
CA GLY A 170 20.04 2.68 -22.23
C GLY A 170 19.26 1.72 -21.30
N ALA A 171 17.96 1.96 -21.10
CA ALA A 171 17.20 1.40 -19.98
C ALA A 171 17.23 -0.14 -19.87
N GLY A 172 17.12 -0.85 -21.00
CA GLY A 172 17.03 -2.31 -21.01
C GLY A 172 18.28 -3.00 -20.46
N ASP A 173 19.46 -2.56 -20.91
CA ASP A 173 20.74 -3.17 -20.55
C ASP A 173 21.12 -2.81 -19.11
N SER A 174 20.93 -1.54 -18.73
CA SER A 174 21.11 -1.07 -17.35
C SER A 174 20.24 -1.82 -16.36
N LEU A 175 18.97 -2.06 -16.72
CA LEU A 175 18.05 -2.79 -15.87
C LEU A 175 18.53 -4.23 -15.65
N ARG A 176 18.99 -4.93 -16.70
CA ARG A 176 19.50 -6.30 -16.56
C ARG A 176 20.66 -6.41 -15.58
N LEU A 177 21.56 -5.43 -15.58
CA LEU A 177 22.71 -5.40 -14.65
C LEU A 177 22.26 -5.14 -13.21
N VAL A 178 21.44 -4.11 -13.00
CA VAL A 178 21.12 -3.61 -11.65
C VAL A 178 20.06 -4.45 -10.93
N ILE A 179 19.11 -5.04 -11.66
CA ILE A 179 17.94 -5.72 -11.06
C ILE A 179 18.32 -6.98 -10.28
N SER A 180 19.43 -7.63 -10.64
CA SER A 180 19.92 -8.84 -9.97
C SER A 180 20.22 -8.58 -8.48
N GLY A 181 20.85 -7.45 -8.16
CA GLY A 181 21.11 -7.04 -6.77
C GLY A 181 19.83 -6.74 -5.99
N PHE A 182 18.79 -6.20 -6.64
CA PHE A 182 17.48 -5.99 -6.00
C PHE A 182 16.80 -7.32 -5.70
N ARG A 183 16.86 -8.30 -6.61
CA ARG A 183 16.34 -9.65 -6.35
C ARG A 183 17.01 -10.29 -5.14
N GLN A 184 18.34 -10.18 -5.02
CA GLN A 184 19.08 -10.68 -3.86
C GLN A 184 18.65 -9.98 -2.56
N ALA A 185 18.48 -8.65 -2.59
CA ALA A 185 17.98 -7.90 -1.44
C ALA A 185 16.57 -8.35 -1.03
N LEU A 186 15.68 -8.55 -2.00
CA LEU A 186 14.30 -9.00 -1.78
C LEU A 186 14.24 -10.43 -1.24
N ASP A 187 15.01 -11.36 -1.79
CA ASP A 187 15.08 -12.74 -1.31
C ASP A 187 15.58 -12.82 0.14
N ARG A 188 16.46 -11.91 0.57
CA ARG A 188 16.85 -11.80 2.00
C ARG A 188 15.68 -11.35 2.87
N LEU A 189 14.92 -10.33 2.46
CA LEU A 189 13.73 -9.88 3.19
C LEU A 189 12.62 -10.95 3.22
N VAL A 190 12.56 -11.82 2.20
CA VAL A 190 11.70 -13.01 2.23
C VAL A 190 12.15 -13.98 3.32
N SER A 191 13.46 -14.25 3.45
CA SER A 191 13.99 -15.11 4.51
C SER A 191 13.74 -14.56 5.92
N GLU A 192 13.61 -13.24 6.06
CA GLU A 192 13.30 -12.55 7.31
C GLU A 192 11.78 -12.49 7.61
N GLY A 193 10.93 -12.97 6.69
CA GLY A 193 9.46 -12.95 6.84
C GLY A 193 8.80 -11.58 6.63
N ILE A 194 9.56 -10.60 6.14
CA ILE A 194 9.06 -9.26 5.81
C ILE A 194 8.26 -9.28 4.50
N LEU A 195 8.72 -10.08 3.53
CA LEU A 195 8.09 -10.30 2.24
C LEU A 195 7.72 -11.76 2.04
N GLY A 196 6.69 -12.02 1.24
CA GLY A 196 6.39 -13.31 0.65
C GLY A 196 6.69 -13.31 -0.84
N LYS A 197 7.21 -14.42 -1.37
CA LYS A 197 7.38 -14.61 -2.82
C LYS A 197 6.07 -15.12 -3.41
N VAL A 198 5.57 -14.44 -4.43
CA VAL A 198 4.29 -14.76 -5.10
C VAL A 198 4.49 -14.83 -6.61
N SER A 199 3.57 -15.47 -7.32
CA SER A 199 3.61 -15.47 -8.80
C SER A 199 3.61 -14.02 -9.31
N GLY A 200 4.65 -13.66 -10.06
CA GLY A 200 4.82 -12.32 -10.64
C GLY A 200 5.65 -11.32 -9.81
N GLY A 201 6.03 -11.61 -8.55
CA GLY A 201 6.83 -10.68 -7.76
C GLY A 201 6.89 -10.99 -6.26
N TYR A 202 6.88 -9.94 -5.44
CA TYR A 202 6.98 -10.00 -3.98
C TYR A 202 5.78 -9.32 -3.35
N SER A 203 5.31 -9.81 -2.20
CA SER A 203 4.19 -9.21 -1.48
C SER A 203 4.58 -8.92 -0.04
N PRO A 204 4.23 -7.74 0.53
CA PRO A 204 4.44 -7.45 1.94
C PRO A 204 3.69 -8.46 2.82
N SER A 205 4.34 -9.00 3.85
CA SER A 205 3.65 -9.88 4.79
C SER A 205 2.63 -9.09 5.61
N GLU A 206 1.48 -9.70 5.88
CA GLU A 206 0.40 -9.09 6.67
C GLU A 206 0.89 -8.60 8.04
N ARG A 207 1.72 -9.41 8.71
CA ARG A 207 2.37 -9.06 9.97
C ARG A 207 3.20 -7.79 9.86
N TYR A 208 4.05 -7.69 8.83
CA TYR A 208 4.91 -6.53 8.64
C TYR A 208 4.10 -5.27 8.30
N VAL A 209 3.03 -5.40 7.50
CA VAL A 209 2.12 -4.29 7.20
C VAL A 209 1.48 -3.74 8.47
N LEU A 210 0.94 -4.61 9.33
CA LEU A 210 0.33 -4.22 10.60
C LEU A 210 1.34 -3.53 11.53
N GLU A 211 2.54 -4.09 11.66
CA GLU A 211 3.62 -3.52 12.47
C GLU A 211 4.09 -2.15 11.95
N ALA A 212 4.24 -2.00 10.63
CA ALA A 212 4.63 -0.74 10.02
C ALA A 212 3.57 0.34 10.25
N LEU A 213 2.28 0.01 10.14
CA LEU A 213 1.17 0.93 10.38
C LEU A 213 1.00 1.29 11.85
N SER A 214 1.31 0.38 12.79
CA SER A 214 1.22 0.67 14.23
C SER A 214 2.36 1.58 14.72
N LYS A 215 3.55 1.46 14.12
CA LYS A 215 4.75 2.22 14.53
C LYS A 215 4.90 3.57 13.83
N SER A 216 4.25 3.77 12.68
CA SER A 216 4.54 4.90 11.79
C SER A 216 3.37 5.89 11.74
N SER A 217 3.55 7.09 12.31
CA SER A 217 2.68 8.22 11.95
C SER A 217 3.16 8.83 10.63
N ALA A 218 2.23 9.40 9.83
CA ALA A 218 2.58 10.08 8.57
C ALA A 218 3.63 11.20 8.75
N LEU A 219 3.74 11.76 9.96
CA LEU A 219 4.76 12.74 10.37
C LEU A 219 6.19 12.14 10.41
N VAL A 220 6.32 10.85 10.72
CA VAL A 220 7.60 10.13 10.71
C VAL A 220 8.12 9.95 9.28
N ARG A 221 7.24 9.79 8.28
CA ARG A 221 7.62 9.73 6.85
C ARG A 221 8.22 11.07 6.38
N PHE A 222 7.50 12.16 6.61
CA PHE A 222 7.91 13.50 6.16
C PHE A 222 9.21 13.97 6.83
N SER A 223 9.39 13.67 8.11
CA SER A 223 10.63 14.02 8.83
C SER A 223 11.84 13.24 8.34
N ARG A 224 11.71 11.95 7.98
CA ARG A 224 12.84 11.18 7.41
C ARG A 224 13.24 11.66 6.02
N GLU A 225 12.29 11.89 5.12
CA GLU A 225 12.61 12.39 3.78
C GLU A 225 13.29 13.77 3.83
N LEU A 226 12.81 14.67 4.70
CA LEU A 226 13.48 15.94 4.96
C LEU A 226 14.87 15.75 5.56
N ASP A 227 15.03 14.88 6.56
CA ASP A 227 16.32 14.59 7.20
C ASP A 227 17.35 14.05 6.18
N HIS A 228 16.95 13.16 5.27
CA HIS A 228 17.82 12.67 4.20
C HIS A 228 18.22 13.79 3.23
N ILE A 229 17.29 14.68 2.86
CA ILE A 229 17.58 15.85 2.03
C ILE A 229 18.53 16.82 2.76
N PHE A 230 18.26 17.12 4.04
CA PHE A 230 19.13 17.97 4.86
C PHE A 230 20.53 17.37 4.97
N LYS A 231 20.63 16.07 5.27
CA LYS A 231 21.91 15.35 5.32
C LYS A 231 22.61 15.38 3.96
N LEU A 232 21.91 15.15 2.86
CA LEU A 232 22.50 15.20 1.50
C LEU A 232 23.22 16.54 1.26
N TYR A 233 22.56 17.66 1.60
CA TYR A 233 23.13 18.99 1.40
C TYR A 233 24.12 19.42 2.48
N LEU A 234 24.09 18.84 3.69
CA LEU A 234 24.98 19.19 4.81
C LEU A 234 26.23 18.30 4.91
N SER A 235 26.12 17.02 4.52
CA SER A 235 27.16 15.98 4.67
C SER A 235 28.15 15.92 3.51
N ALA A 236 27.73 16.36 2.32
CA ALA A 236 28.63 16.75 1.25
C ALA A 236 29.28 18.07 1.67
N ALA A 237 30.29 17.93 2.53
CA ALA A 237 30.98 19.01 3.21
C ALA A 237 31.26 20.15 2.23
N LEU A 238 30.63 21.32 2.46
CA LEU A 238 31.13 22.67 2.23
C LEU A 238 30.05 23.70 2.61
N SER A 239 30.52 24.91 2.90
CA SER A 239 29.87 26.14 3.35
C SER A 239 28.64 26.64 2.55
N SER A 240 28.18 25.92 1.53
CA SER A 240 26.95 26.21 0.78
C SER A 240 26.65 25.10 -0.24
N PRO A 241 25.39 24.67 -0.43
CA PRO A 241 24.93 23.87 -1.59
C PRO A 241 25.41 24.39 -2.95
N LEU A 242 25.78 25.67 -3.03
CA LEU A 242 26.30 26.33 -4.21
C LEU A 242 27.72 25.89 -4.61
N GLU A 243 28.55 25.34 -3.71
CA GLU A 243 29.92 24.93 -4.08
C GLU A 243 29.96 23.63 -4.87
N GLN A 244 29.06 22.67 -4.60
CA GLN A 244 28.85 21.52 -5.47
C GLN A 244 28.38 21.94 -6.87
N LEU A 245 27.57 23.00 -6.97
CA LEU A 245 27.13 23.60 -8.23
C LEU A 245 28.22 24.46 -8.91
N LYS A 246 29.33 24.77 -8.23
CA LYS A 246 30.50 25.44 -8.85
C LYS A 246 31.46 24.43 -9.47
N GLU A 247 31.65 23.28 -8.82
CA GLU A 247 32.52 22.21 -9.34
C GLU A 247 31.85 21.42 -10.48
N VAL A 248 30.55 21.19 -10.39
CA VAL A 248 29.76 20.80 -11.56
C VAL A 248 29.58 22.06 -12.39
N ARG A 249 30.22 22.17 -13.57
CA ARG A 249 29.97 23.28 -14.51
C ARG A 249 28.46 23.55 -14.57
N PHE A 250 28.02 24.79 -14.74
CA PHE A 250 26.65 25.11 -15.15
C PHE A 250 26.34 24.35 -16.44
N ASP A 251 25.94 23.09 -16.30
CA ASP A 251 25.53 22.20 -17.36
C ASP A 251 24.00 22.26 -17.36
N PRO A 252 23.40 22.90 -18.39
CA PRO A 252 21.95 22.95 -18.53
C PRO A 252 21.30 21.57 -18.48
N SER A 253 22.05 20.50 -18.78
CA SER A 253 21.57 19.11 -18.72
C SER A 253 21.13 18.67 -17.31
N LEU A 254 21.67 19.27 -16.24
CA LEU A 254 21.29 18.99 -14.85
C LEU A 254 19.85 19.41 -14.56
N PHE A 255 19.38 20.51 -15.17
CA PHE A 255 18.04 21.01 -14.95
C PHE A 255 17.00 20.33 -15.84
N LYS A 256 17.45 19.63 -16.89
CA LYS A 256 16.56 18.85 -17.75
C LYS A 256 15.95 17.70 -16.92
N PRO A 257 14.61 17.58 -16.83
CA PRO A 257 13.96 16.47 -16.15
C PRO A 257 14.37 15.13 -16.76
N VAL A 258 14.43 14.08 -15.94
CA VAL A 258 14.66 12.72 -16.41
C VAL A 258 13.31 12.05 -16.65
N LYS A 259 13.19 11.34 -17.78
CA LYS A 259 11.98 10.57 -18.09
C LYS A 259 12.19 9.12 -17.64
N LEU A 260 11.61 8.78 -16.49
CA LEU A 260 11.60 7.41 -15.96
C LEU A 260 10.18 6.83 -16.03
N PRO A 261 10.03 5.49 -16.13
CA PRO A 261 8.76 4.83 -15.91
C PRO A 261 8.13 5.19 -14.56
N ASP A 262 6.80 5.16 -14.47
CA ASP A 262 6.10 5.34 -13.20
C ASP A 262 6.25 4.08 -12.34
N PRO A 263 6.72 4.16 -11.09
CA PRO A 263 6.91 2.99 -10.24
C PRO A 263 5.64 2.14 -10.11
N LEU A 264 4.46 2.76 -10.09
CA LEU A 264 3.18 2.04 -9.98
C LEU A 264 2.87 1.15 -11.20
N GLU A 265 3.58 1.29 -12.32
CA GLU A 265 3.52 0.32 -13.45
C GLU A 265 4.08 -1.06 -13.06
N PHE A 266 4.89 -1.12 -12.00
CA PHE A 266 5.53 -2.34 -11.48
C PHE A 266 4.84 -2.88 -10.22
N VAL A 267 3.61 -2.42 -9.95
CA VAL A 267 2.78 -2.87 -8.85
C VAL A 267 1.49 -3.45 -9.42
N ASP A 268 1.25 -4.71 -9.12
CA ASP A 268 0.03 -5.41 -9.48
C ASP A 268 -0.79 -5.73 -8.22
N VAL A 269 -2.06 -6.07 -8.42
CA VAL A 269 -2.99 -6.53 -7.38
C VAL A 269 -3.67 -7.81 -7.84
N ARG A 270 -3.88 -8.74 -6.91
CA ARG A 270 -4.62 -9.97 -7.19
C ARG A 270 -6.12 -9.71 -7.06
N THR A 271 -6.87 -10.10 -8.09
CA THR A 271 -8.33 -10.05 -8.10
C THR A 271 -8.88 -11.42 -8.51
N ALA A 272 -10.20 -11.60 -8.44
CA ALA A 272 -10.85 -12.85 -8.88
C ALA A 272 -10.67 -13.11 -10.40
N LEU A 273 -10.39 -12.07 -11.19
CA LEU A 273 -10.09 -12.19 -12.63
C LEU A 273 -8.58 -12.38 -12.89
N GLY A 274 -7.77 -12.60 -11.85
CA GLY A 274 -6.32 -12.78 -11.95
C GLY A 274 -5.51 -11.55 -11.52
N VAL A 275 -4.23 -11.54 -11.88
CA VAL A 275 -3.32 -10.44 -11.57
C VAL A 275 -3.56 -9.27 -12.52
N GLN A 276 -3.77 -8.08 -11.95
CA GLN A 276 -4.03 -6.86 -12.71
C GLN A 276 -3.11 -5.72 -12.26
N PRO A 277 -2.66 -4.81 -13.15
CA PRO A 277 -1.83 -3.70 -12.72
C PRO A 277 -2.63 -2.69 -11.89
N LEU A 278 -2.06 -2.24 -10.76
CA LEU A 278 -2.72 -1.35 -9.81
C LEU A 278 -3.01 0.04 -10.39
N ARG A 279 -2.12 0.50 -11.28
CA ARG A 279 -2.19 1.83 -11.93
C ARG A 279 -3.32 1.93 -12.96
N VAL A 280 -3.84 0.82 -13.45
CA VAL A 280 -4.77 0.82 -14.59
C VAL A 280 -5.99 1.70 -14.29
N ASP A 281 -6.13 2.76 -15.09
CA ASP A 281 -7.14 3.80 -14.94
C ASP A 281 -8.42 3.43 -15.72
N LEU A 282 -9.03 2.29 -15.40
CA LEU A 282 -10.26 1.85 -16.06
C LEU A 282 -11.49 2.34 -15.31
N GLY A 283 -12.45 2.89 -16.06
CA GLY A 283 -13.78 3.19 -15.55
C GLY A 283 -14.64 1.95 -15.58
N ILE A 284 -15.86 2.05 -15.07
CA ILE A 284 -16.78 0.91 -15.01
C ILE A 284 -17.03 0.34 -16.43
N LYS A 285 -17.33 1.20 -17.41
CA LYS A 285 -17.55 0.78 -18.81
C LYS A 285 -16.29 0.24 -19.47
N ASP A 286 -15.14 0.88 -19.23
CA ASP A 286 -13.86 0.50 -19.82
C ASP A 286 -13.38 -0.85 -19.26
N PHE A 287 -13.64 -1.09 -17.97
CA PHE A 287 -13.43 -2.38 -17.31
C PHE A 287 -14.30 -3.47 -17.97
N ILE A 288 -15.59 -3.21 -18.17
CA ILE A 288 -16.50 -4.19 -18.79
C ILE A 288 -16.07 -4.50 -20.23
N GLU A 289 -15.73 -3.50 -21.03
CA GLU A 289 -15.24 -3.69 -22.39
C GLU A 289 -13.95 -4.53 -22.42
N LYS A 290 -12.99 -4.22 -21.54
CA LYS A 290 -11.71 -4.92 -21.51
C LYS A 290 -11.79 -6.38 -21.05
N PHE A 291 -12.59 -6.65 -20.02
CA PHE A 291 -12.60 -7.97 -19.35
C PHE A 291 -13.77 -8.86 -19.77
N TYR A 292 -14.86 -8.29 -20.29
CA TYR A 292 -16.03 -9.04 -20.76
C TYR A 292 -16.28 -8.89 -22.27
N GLY A 293 -15.54 -8.02 -22.97
CA GLY A 293 -15.67 -7.85 -24.42
C GLY A 293 -16.96 -7.15 -24.88
N VAL A 294 -17.71 -6.54 -23.95
CA VAL A 294 -18.99 -5.89 -24.23
C VAL A 294 -18.78 -4.41 -24.54
N ARG A 295 -19.41 -3.92 -25.61
CA ARG A 295 -19.21 -2.53 -26.05
C ARG A 295 -19.76 -1.54 -25.03
N ARG A 296 -19.10 -0.39 -24.88
CA ARG A 296 -19.41 0.61 -23.83
C ARG A 296 -20.85 1.15 -23.89
N ASP A 297 -21.44 1.20 -25.08
CA ASP A 297 -22.82 1.63 -25.35
C ASP A 297 -23.87 0.61 -24.89
N GLU A 298 -23.52 -0.67 -24.84
CA GLU A 298 -24.39 -1.76 -24.38
C GLU A 298 -24.41 -1.88 -22.83
N VAL A 299 -23.50 -1.18 -22.14
CA VAL A 299 -23.43 -1.18 -20.69
C VAL A 299 -24.33 -0.09 -20.10
N ARG A 300 -25.33 -0.52 -19.33
CA ARG A 300 -26.18 0.36 -18.52
C ARG A 300 -25.58 0.53 -17.13
N VAL A 301 -25.28 1.77 -16.73
CA VAL A 301 -24.78 2.08 -15.39
C VAL A 301 -25.85 2.87 -14.64
N SER A 302 -26.31 2.34 -13.51
CA SER A 302 -27.26 2.98 -12.61
C SER A 302 -26.59 3.28 -11.26
N ARG A 303 -27.09 4.30 -10.55
CA ARG A 303 -26.68 4.56 -9.16
C ARG A 303 -27.54 3.74 -8.23
N VAL A 304 -26.94 3.21 -7.17
CA VAL A 304 -27.70 2.54 -6.10
C VAL A 304 -28.37 3.62 -5.25
N ALA A 305 -29.71 3.56 -5.15
CA ALA A 305 -30.48 4.50 -4.32
C ALA A 305 -30.21 4.25 -2.82
N GLY A 306 -30.25 5.30 -1.99
CA GLY A 306 -30.07 5.21 -0.53
C GLY A 306 -28.62 5.24 -0.04
N VAL A 307 -27.65 4.82 -0.85
CA VAL A 307 -26.21 4.95 -0.54
C VAL A 307 -25.68 6.24 -1.17
N LEU A 308 -25.27 7.21 -0.34
CA LEU A 308 -24.87 8.55 -0.78
C LEU A 308 -23.79 8.52 -1.90
N ASN A 309 -24.23 8.83 -3.12
CA ASN A 309 -23.49 9.30 -4.30
C ASN A 309 -22.25 8.52 -4.82
N SER A 310 -21.91 7.37 -4.25
CA SER A 310 -20.63 6.67 -4.52
C SER A 310 -20.74 5.22 -5.00
N ALA A 311 -21.94 4.63 -5.02
CA ALA A 311 -22.18 3.24 -5.42
C ALA A 311 -22.95 3.14 -6.74
N TYR A 312 -22.53 2.21 -7.59
CA TYR A 312 -23.05 2.01 -8.94
C TYR A 312 -23.26 0.51 -9.21
N VAL A 313 -24.30 0.21 -9.98
CA VAL A 313 -24.48 -1.11 -10.59
C VAL A 313 -24.35 -0.94 -12.09
N ALA A 314 -23.57 -1.83 -12.71
CA ALA A 314 -23.50 -1.91 -14.15
C ALA A 314 -24.10 -3.22 -14.63
N GLU A 315 -25.03 -3.12 -15.58
CA GLU A 315 -25.78 -4.21 -16.18
C GLU A 315 -25.43 -4.30 -17.66
N PHE A 316 -25.18 -5.51 -18.15
CA PHE A 316 -24.82 -5.77 -19.55
C PHE A 316 -25.21 -7.18 -19.95
N GLU A 317 -25.41 -7.41 -21.25
CA GLU A 317 -25.67 -8.75 -21.78
C GLU A 317 -24.35 -9.46 -22.11
N LEU A 318 -24.26 -10.73 -21.71
CA LEU A 318 -23.15 -11.61 -22.03
C LEU A 318 -23.68 -13.02 -22.23
N ASP A 319 -23.36 -13.63 -23.37
CA ASP A 319 -23.78 -14.99 -23.73
C ASP A 319 -25.30 -15.24 -23.60
N GLY A 320 -26.11 -14.24 -23.96
CA GLY A 320 -27.57 -14.31 -23.87
C GLY A 320 -28.14 -14.18 -22.45
N SER A 321 -27.32 -13.82 -21.46
CA SER A 321 -27.72 -13.59 -20.07
C SER A 321 -27.37 -12.18 -19.61
N THR A 322 -28.24 -11.55 -18.82
CA THR A 322 -27.92 -10.27 -18.16
C THR A 322 -26.96 -10.52 -17.00
N LYS A 323 -25.79 -9.89 -17.04
CA LYS A 323 -24.79 -9.87 -15.97
C LYS A 323 -24.79 -8.53 -15.27
N ARG A 324 -24.44 -8.56 -13.98
CA ARG A 324 -24.34 -7.36 -13.14
C ARG A 324 -23.01 -7.34 -12.40
N VAL A 325 -22.44 -6.14 -12.27
CA VAL A 325 -21.28 -5.88 -11.41
C VAL A 325 -21.57 -4.68 -10.51
N PHE A 326 -21.05 -4.73 -9.29
CA PHE A 326 -21.14 -3.62 -8.35
C PHE A 326 -19.84 -2.80 -8.40
N ALA A 327 -19.95 -1.48 -8.36
CA ALA A 327 -18.80 -0.61 -8.39
C ALA A 327 -18.93 0.51 -7.36
N LYS A 328 -17.89 0.71 -6.56
CA LYS A 328 -17.87 1.69 -5.47
C LYS A 328 -16.70 2.64 -5.65
N LYS A 329 -17.00 3.94 -5.65
CA LYS A 329 -16.03 5.04 -5.80
C LYS A 329 -15.86 5.77 -4.48
N TYR A 330 -14.64 5.78 -3.93
CA TYR A 330 -14.36 6.38 -2.64
C TYR A 330 -14.01 7.86 -2.79
N LEU A 331 -14.90 8.73 -2.32
CA LEU A 331 -14.70 10.18 -2.35
C LEU A 331 -13.97 10.63 -1.07
N ASN A 332 -13.13 11.67 -1.20
CA ASN A 332 -12.52 12.35 -0.05
C ASN A 332 -13.59 13.09 0.77
N TRP A 333 -13.18 13.88 1.79
CA TRP A 333 -13.97 14.68 2.76
C TRP A 333 -15.28 15.36 2.30
N THR A 334 -15.57 15.40 1.00
CA THR A 334 -16.87 15.74 0.41
C THR A 334 -17.97 14.69 0.63
N ASP A 335 -17.64 13.45 1.05
CA ASP A 335 -18.63 12.51 1.62
C ASP A 335 -19.00 12.96 3.04
N PHE A 336 -19.85 13.99 3.13
CA PHE A 336 -20.32 14.61 4.39
C PHE A 336 -20.87 13.59 5.41
N LYS A 337 -21.32 12.41 4.96
CA LYS A 337 -21.81 11.29 5.80
C LYS A 337 -20.78 10.88 6.86
N TRP A 338 -19.54 10.58 6.46
CA TRP A 338 -18.55 10.04 7.40
C TRP A 338 -18.05 11.10 8.36
N PHE A 339 -17.92 12.33 7.89
CA PHE A 339 -17.59 13.46 8.75
C PHE A 339 -18.68 13.70 9.81
N ALA A 340 -19.95 13.67 9.41
CA ALA A 340 -21.08 13.80 10.33
C ALA A 340 -21.16 12.61 11.31
N ALA A 341 -21.01 11.37 10.82
CA ALA A 341 -20.98 10.17 11.64
C ALA A 341 -19.85 10.23 12.68
N TRP A 342 -18.65 10.63 12.26
CA TRP A 342 -17.50 10.82 13.15
C TRP A 342 -17.77 11.85 14.25
N ILE A 343 -18.30 13.03 13.93
CA ILE A 343 -18.68 14.05 14.94
C ILE A 343 -19.68 13.46 15.93
N TRP A 344 -20.67 12.74 15.42
CA TRP A 344 -21.75 12.19 16.24
C TRP A 344 -21.29 11.06 17.16
N SER A 345 -20.27 10.31 16.74
CA SER A 345 -19.69 9.19 17.47
C SER A 345 -18.43 9.54 18.28
N ILE A 346 -18.07 10.83 18.42
CA ILE A 346 -16.91 11.26 19.21
C ILE A 346 -16.97 10.66 20.62
N GLY A 347 -15.87 10.05 21.05
CA GLY A 347 -15.73 9.38 22.35
C GLY A 347 -16.34 7.98 22.41
N VAL A 348 -16.86 7.46 21.29
CA VAL A 348 -17.48 6.12 21.20
C VAL A 348 -16.87 5.30 20.07
N LYS A 349 -16.84 5.80 18.83
CA LYS A 349 -16.24 5.15 17.66
C LYS A 349 -15.50 6.18 16.81
N ASN A 350 -14.32 5.81 16.31
CA ASN A 350 -13.51 6.66 15.42
C ASN A 350 -13.58 6.15 13.98
N PHE A 351 -14.50 6.71 13.17
CA PHE A 351 -14.63 6.33 11.76
C PHE A 351 -13.47 6.81 10.90
N SER A 352 -13.10 6.01 9.88
CA SER A 352 -12.08 6.38 8.91
C SER A 352 -12.63 7.37 7.88
N LEU A 353 -12.11 8.60 7.90
CA LEU A 353 -12.57 9.68 7.00
C LEU A 353 -11.86 9.70 5.63
N MET A 354 -10.64 9.17 5.54
CA MET A 354 -9.85 9.23 4.31
C MET A 354 -10.28 8.13 3.32
N ALA A 355 -10.62 8.52 2.09
CA ALA A 355 -11.03 7.60 1.02
C ALA A 355 -10.02 6.47 0.75
N SER A 356 -8.72 6.76 0.80
CA SER A 356 -7.67 5.76 0.60
C SER A 356 -7.63 4.71 1.71
N ILE A 357 -7.92 5.10 2.97
CA ILE A 357 -8.02 4.17 4.09
C ILE A 357 -9.27 3.30 3.92
N ARG A 358 -10.44 3.91 3.66
CA ARG A 358 -11.70 3.19 3.44
C ARG A 358 -11.60 2.16 2.31
N MET A 359 -11.06 2.57 1.17
CA MET A 359 -10.82 1.69 0.02
C MET A 359 -9.82 0.58 0.34
N SER A 360 -8.74 0.91 1.06
CA SER A 360 -7.74 -0.07 1.48
C SER A 360 -8.32 -1.13 2.41
N ASN A 361 -9.14 -0.71 3.38
CA ASN A 361 -9.85 -1.59 4.30
C ASN A 361 -10.79 -2.52 3.54
N GLU A 362 -11.59 -2.01 2.60
CA GLU A 362 -12.45 -2.85 1.76
C GLU A 362 -11.63 -3.93 1.04
N ILE A 363 -10.56 -3.54 0.33
CA ILE A 363 -9.71 -4.47 -0.42
C ILE A 363 -9.15 -5.56 0.50
N TYR A 364 -8.70 -5.15 1.67
CA TYR A 364 -8.09 -6.07 2.62
C TYR A 364 -9.12 -7.01 3.28
N PHE A 365 -10.20 -6.48 3.83
CA PHE A 365 -11.17 -7.24 4.63
C PHE A 365 -12.07 -8.12 3.78
N VAL A 366 -12.42 -7.73 2.55
CA VAL A 366 -13.11 -8.63 1.61
C VAL A 366 -12.30 -9.91 1.41
N ASN A 367 -11.03 -9.78 1.04
CA ASN A 367 -10.17 -10.94 0.81
C ASN A 367 -9.88 -11.69 2.11
N LYS A 368 -9.68 -10.98 3.23
CA LYS A 368 -9.37 -11.60 4.53
C LYS A 368 -10.53 -12.44 5.05
N LEU A 369 -11.76 -11.92 4.98
CA LEU A 369 -12.95 -12.64 5.43
C LEU A 369 -13.22 -13.84 4.52
N MET A 370 -13.00 -13.71 3.22
CA MET A 370 -13.08 -14.83 2.28
C MET A 370 -12.06 -15.95 2.62
N GLU A 371 -10.81 -15.61 2.94
CA GLU A 371 -9.80 -16.56 3.40
C GLU A 371 -10.17 -17.26 4.72
N LEU A 372 -10.94 -16.58 5.56
CA LEU A 372 -11.44 -17.11 6.83
C LEU A 372 -12.72 -17.96 6.67
N GLY A 373 -13.26 -18.06 5.45
CA GLY A 373 -14.43 -18.87 5.11
C GLY A 373 -15.77 -18.11 5.12
N PHE A 374 -15.76 -16.78 5.22
CA PHE A 374 -16.97 -15.97 5.15
C PHE A 374 -17.29 -15.55 3.72
N ASN A 375 -18.58 -15.43 3.41
CA ASN A 375 -19.05 -14.99 2.12
C ASN A 375 -18.94 -13.46 2.01
N THR A 376 -18.22 -12.98 0.99
CA THR A 376 -18.04 -11.56 0.67
C THR A 376 -18.10 -11.36 -0.84
N ALA A 377 -18.30 -10.12 -1.29
CA ALA A 377 -18.34 -9.79 -2.71
C ALA A 377 -16.92 -9.76 -3.30
N GLU A 378 -16.58 -10.78 -4.10
CA GLU A 378 -15.27 -10.89 -4.78
C GLU A 378 -14.87 -9.61 -5.51
N ILE A 379 -13.63 -9.18 -5.33
CA ILE A 379 -13.08 -8.03 -6.05
C ILE A 379 -12.69 -8.47 -7.46
N LEU A 380 -13.28 -7.82 -8.46
CA LEU A 380 -13.02 -8.04 -9.87
C LEU A 380 -11.96 -7.07 -10.41
N HIS A 381 -11.95 -5.83 -9.92
CA HIS A 381 -10.99 -4.81 -10.33
C HIS A 381 -10.77 -3.75 -9.25
N VAL A 382 -9.54 -3.22 -9.21
CA VAL A 382 -9.14 -2.11 -8.35
C VAL A 382 -8.44 -1.08 -9.22
N SER A 383 -8.93 0.15 -9.19
CA SER A 383 -8.25 1.30 -9.78
C SER A 383 -7.88 2.29 -8.67
N TRP A 384 -6.60 2.28 -8.28
CA TRP A 384 -6.11 3.16 -7.23
C TRP A 384 -6.22 4.66 -7.59
N PRO A 385 -5.86 5.10 -8.82
CA PRO A 385 -5.98 6.51 -9.20
C PRO A 385 -7.42 7.02 -9.17
N ARG A 386 -8.40 6.21 -9.60
CA ARG A 386 -9.83 6.58 -9.58
C ARG A 386 -10.49 6.42 -8.22
N LYS A 387 -9.80 5.78 -7.27
CA LYS A 387 -10.36 5.31 -6.00
C LYS A 387 -11.62 4.48 -6.23
N LEU A 388 -11.52 3.50 -7.12
CA LEU A 388 -12.64 2.68 -7.58
C LEU A 388 -12.35 1.21 -7.28
N VAL A 389 -13.33 0.52 -6.69
CA VAL A 389 -13.33 -0.94 -6.55
C VAL A 389 -14.54 -1.47 -7.29
N VAL A 390 -14.34 -2.49 -8.12
CA VAL A 390 -15.40 -3.23 -8.80
C VAL A 390 -15.47 -4.63 -8.18
N GLN A 391 -16.65 -5.02 -7.74
CA GLN A 391 -16.94 -6.29 -7.10
C GLN A 391 -18.00 -7.05 -7.89
N LYS A 392 -18.04 -8.37 -7.68
CA LYS A 392 -19.14 -9.21 -8.12
C LYS A 392 -20.43 -8.71 -7.47
N TYR A 393 -21.48 -8.56 -8.28
CA TYR A 393 -22.80 -8.22 -7.75
C TYR A 393 -23.36 -9.42 -6.98
N VAL A 394 -23.84 -9.19 -5.76
CA VAL A 394 -24.47 -10.22 -4.92
C VAL A 394 -25.98 -10.08 -5.06
N GLU A 395 -26.61 -11.14 -5.54
CA GLU A 395 -28.06 -11.25 -5.63
C GLU A 395 -28.63 -11.61 -4.26
N GLY A 396 -29.20 -10.64 -3.56
CA GLY A 396 -29.76 -10.87 -2.23
C GLY A 396 -30.59 -9.70 -1.73
N SER A 397 -31.33 -9.96 -0.65
CA SER A 397 -32.06 -8.95 0.12
C SER A 397 -31.29 -8.62 1.39
N ASP A 398 -31.30 -7.36 1.81
CA ASP A 398 -30.72 -6.98 3.08
C ASP A 398 -31.49 -7.56 4.28
N PHE A 399 -30.86 -7.53 5.45
CA PHE A 399 -31.40 -8.16 6.64
C PHE A 399 -32.76 -7.56 7.08
N VAL A 400 -33.00 -6.27 6.85
CA VAL A 400 -34.30 -5.66 7.19
C VAL A 400 -35.39 -6.25 6.28
N GLU A 401 -35.16 -6.26 4.97
CA GLU A 401 -36.12 -6.85 4.01
C GLU A 401 -36.41 -8.32 4.33
N VAL A 402 -35.40 -9.08 4.72
CA VAL A 402 -35.52 -10.52 5.08
C VAL A 402 -36.39 -10.71 6.31
N LEU A 403 -36.22 -9.87 7.33
CA LEU A 403 -37.06 -9.90 8.54
C LEU A 403 -38.50 -9.46 8.24
N GLU A 404 -38.70 -8.48 7.37
CA GLU A 404 -40.03 -8.02 6.96
C GLU A 404 -40.79 -9.06 6.13
N ARG A 405 -40.10 -9.80 5.27
CA ARG A 405 -40.66 -10.84 4.39
C ARG A 405 -40.79 -12.21 5.05
N SER A 406 -40.35 -12.37 6.29
CA SER A 406 -40.44 -13.63 7.03
C SER A 406 -41.89 -14.13 7.08
N ARG A 407 -42.13 -15.38 6.68
CA ARG A 407 -43.48 -15.96 6.52
C ARG A 407 -44.16 -16.24 7.85
N ASP A 408 -43.36 -16.63 8.84
CA ASP A 408 -43.82 -16.98 10.18
C ASP A 408 -42.79 -16.60 11.27
N ALA A 409 -43.15 -16.88 12.52
CA ALA A 409 -42.30 -16.58 13.67
C ALA A 409 -41.03 -17.45 13.74
N GLU A 410 -41.05 -18.64 13.12
CA GLU A 410 -39.91 -19.55 13.10
C GLU A 410 -38.86 -19.06 12.12
N GLU A 411 -39.25 -18.68 10.91
CA GLU A 411 -38.36 -18.06 9.91
C GLU A 411 -37.76 -16.77 10.49
N PHE A 412 -38.59 -15.88 11.06
CA PHE A 412 -38.10 -14.65 11.69
C PHE A 412 -37.05 -14.91 12.78
N ARG A 413 -37.31 -15.90 13.65
CA ARG A 413 -36.38 -16.30 14.71
C ARG A 413 -35.09 -16.87 14.12
N ARG A 414 -35.18 -17.76 13.14
CA ARG A 414 -34.03 -18.39 12.49
C ARG A 414 -33.11 -17.36 11.85
N ARG A 415 -33.65 -16.43 11.05
CA ARG A 415 -32.87 -15.34 10.41
C ARG A 415 -32.17 -14.45 11.45
N SER A 416 -32.89 -14.11 12.53
CA SER A 416 -32.34 -13.33 13.64
C SER A 416 -31.17 -14.04 14.31
N PHE A 417 -31.32 -15.35 14.55
CA PHE A 417 -30.29 -16.21 15.13
C PHE A 417 -29.06 -16.33 14.24
N GLU A 418 -29.26 -16.56 12.94
CA GLU A 418 -28.18 -16.70 11.96
C GLU A 418 -27.32 -15.43 11.86
N ALA A 419 -27.95 -14.25 11.87
CA ALA A 419 -27.22 -12.97 11.90
C ALA A 419 -26.38 -12.81 13.18
N GLY A 420 -26.92 -13.16 14.34
CA GLY A 420 -26.19 -13.14 15.61
C GLY A 420 -25.00 -14.09 15.62
N ARG A 421 -25.21 -15.33 15.14
CA ARG A 421 -24.15 -16.33 15.02
C ARG A 421 -23.03 -15.88 14.08
N LEU A 422 -23.38 -15.35 12.90
CA LEU A 422 -22.40 -14.85 11.93
C LEU A 422 -21.52 -13.76 12.55
N LEU A 423 -22.12 -12.78 13.24
CA LEU A 423 -21.36 -11.69 13.85
C LEU A 423 -20.43 -12.21 14.96
N ALA A 424 -20.88 -13.17 15.76
CA ALA A 424 -20.03 -13.82 16.76
C ALA A 424 -18.85 -14.56 16.14
N GLU A 425 -19.06 -15.26 15.02
CA GLU A 425 -17.99 -15.95 14.30
C GLU A 425 -16.96 -14.96 13.74
N VAL A 426 -17.39 -13.80 13.24
CA VAL A 426 -16.49 -12.72 12.79
C VAL A 426 -15.69 -12.15 13.96
N HIS A 427 -16.35 -11.80 15.08
CA HIS A 427 -15.68 -11.26 16.28
C HIS A 427 -14.67 -12.25 16.87
N ARG A 428 -14.98 -13.56 16.84
CA ARG A 428 -14.03 -14.61 17.27
C ARG A 428 -12.74 -14.63 16.45
N ARG A 429 -12.76 -14.13 15.20
CA ARG A 429 -11.56 -13.95 14.38
C ARG A 429 -10.79 -12.66 14.69
N GLY A 430 -11.23 -11.90 15.68
CA GLY A 430 -10.62 -10.64 16.08
C GLY A 430 -11.02 -9.45 15.21
N ILE A 431 -12.06 -9.57 14.38
CA ILE A 431 -12.44 -8.56 13.39
C ILE A 431 -13.71 -7.84 13.86
N CYS A 432 -13.68 -6.50 13.89
CA CYS A 432 -14.87 -5.66 13.95
C CYS A 432 -15.24 -5.20 12.54
N LEU A 433 -16.53 -5.21 12.22
CA LEU A 433 -17.10 -4.65 11.00
C LEU A 433 -17.11 -3.12 11.00
N GLY A 434 -17.35 -2.49 12.15
CA GLY A 434 -17.25 -1.05 12.36
C GLY A 434 -18.42 -0.20 11.85
N ASP A 435 -19.02 -0.54 10.70
CA ASP A 435 -20.35 -0.06 10.24
C ASP A 435 -21.27 -1.29 10.08
N CYS A 436 -21.60 -1.89 11.22
CA CYS A 436 -22.39 -3.11 11.32
C CYS A 436 -23.90 -2.79 11.26
N ASN A 437 -24.32 -2.15 10.17
CA ASN A 437 -25.73 -1.89 9.93
C ASN A 437 -26.40 -3.11 9.26
N PRO A 438 -27.74 -3.26 9.34
CA PRO A 438 -28.43 -4.42 8.77
C PRO A 438 -28.38 -4.48 7.23
N PHE A 439 -28.01 -3.41 6.54
CA PHE A 439 -27.83 -3.39 5.09
C PHE A 439 -26.48 -3.98 4.63
N SER A 440 -25.54 -4.12 5.55
CA SER A 440 -24.24 -4.77 5.32
C SER A 440 -24.33 -6.32 5.32
N LEU A 441 -25.51 -6.88 5.64
CA LEU A 441 -25.79 -8.31 5.63
C LEU A 441 -26.79 -8.62 4.51
N LEU A 442 -26.33 -9.26 3.44
CA LEU A 442 -27.17 -9.67 2.32
C LEU A 442 -27.47 -11.16 2.40
N PHE A 443 -28.75 -11.51 2.44
CA PHE A 443 -29.21 -12.89 2.37
C PHE A 443 -29.53 -13.24 0.92
N THR A 444 -28.85 -14.26 0.42
CA THR A 444 -29.11 -14.83 -0.91
C THR A 444 -30.35 -15.71 -0.88
N PRO A 445 -30.95 -16.03 -2.04
CA PRO A 445 -32.05 -16.99 -2.15
C PRO A 445 -31.73 -18.38 -1.58
N ASP A 446 -30.45 -18.75 -1.53
CA ASP A 446 -29.95 -20.03 -1.00
C ASP A 446 -29.62 -19.97 0.51
N ASP A 447 -30.10 -18.93 1.21
CA ASP A 447 -29.92 -18.69 2.64
C ASP A 447 -28.46 -18.43 3.09
N GLU A 448 -27.54 -18.23 2.16
CA GLU A 448 -26.20 -17.75 2.49
C GLU A 448 -26.20 -16.25 2.83
N ILE A 449 -25.40 -15.86 3.83
CA ILE A 449 -25.26 -14.46 4.25
C ILE A 449 -23.93 -13.92 3.75
N PHE A 450 -23.98 -12.89 2.91
CA PHE A 450 -22.82 -12.14 2.43
C PHE A 450 -22.60 -10.89 3.27
N LEU A 451 -21.35 -10.65 3.67
CA LEU A 451 -20.91 -9.41 4.28
C LEU A 451 -20.45 -8.45 3.19
N VAL A 452 -21.01 -7.24 3.21
CA VAL A 452 -20.69 -6.15 2.27
C VAL A 452 -20.39 -4.86 3.02
N ASP A 453 -19.85 -3.86 2.31
CA ASP A 453 -19.48 -2.55 2.88
C ASP A 453 -18.45 -2.64 4.02
N LEU A 454 -17.29 -3.23 3.72
CA LEU A 454 -16.25 -3.56 4.70
C LEU A 454 -15.23 -2.43 4.92
N GLU A 455 -15.56 -1.21 4.50
CA GLU A 455 -14.63 -0.08 4.49
C GLU A 455 -14.28 0.46 5.90
N GLN A 456 -15.10 0.15 6.90
CA GLN A 456 -14.88 0.52 8.31
C GLN A 456 -14.38 -0.67 9.17
N CYS A 457 -14.13 -1.82 8.55
CA CYS A 457 -13.60 -2.98 9.25
C CYS A 457 -12.23 -2.69 9.88
N SER A 458 -11.96 -3.34 11.00
CA SER A 458 -10.73 -3.15 11.77
C SER A 458 -10.43 -4.37 12.66
N TYR A 459 -9.20 -4.45 13.16
CA TYR A 459 -8.82 -5.38 14.24
C TYR A 459 -8.95 -4.77 15.63
N ASP A 460 -9.64 -3.63 15.75
CA ASP A 460 -9.88 -3.00 17.05
C ASP A 460 -10.84 -3.88 17.86
N ASP A 461 -10.69 -3.89 19.18
CA ASP A 461 -11.55 -4.65 20.10
C ASP A 461 -12.75 -3.80 20.52
N LEU A 462 -13.61 -3.48 19.55
CA LEU A 462 -14.85 -2.72 19.78
C LEU A 462 -16.10 -3.49 19.33
N TYR A 463 -16.11 -4.80 19.60
CA TYR A 463 -17.19 -5.71 19.24
C TYR A 463 -18.57 -5.28 19.77
N SER A 464 -18.59 -4.62 20.95
CA SER A 464 -19.82 -4.08 21.54
C SER A 464 -20.44 -2.95 20.71
N TRP A 465 -19.64 -2.22 19.92
CA TRP A 465 -20.16 -1.23 18.98
C TRP A 465 -20.93 -1.90 17.85
N ASP A 466 -20.36 -2.93 17.21
CA ASP A 466 -21.01 -3.64 16.11
C ASP A 466 -22.35 -4.24 16.57
N LEU A 467 -22.38 -4.85 17.75
CA LEU A 467 -23.60 -5.38 18.35
C LEU A 467 -24.63 -4.28 18.61
N ALA A 468 -24.20 -3.16 19.20
CA ALA A 468 -25.10 -2.06 19.48
C ALA A 468 -25.69 -1.51 18.18
N GLU A 469 -24.85 -1.19 17.20
CA GLU A 469 -25.26 -0.68 15.91
C GLU A 469 -26.29 -1.61 15.25
N LEU A 470 -25.98 -2.89 15.09
CA LEU A 470 -26.90 -3.83 14.45
C LEU A 470 -28.22 -3.97 15.20
N LEU A 471 -28.19 -4.09 16.53
CA LEU A 471 -29.39 -4.24 17.37
C LEU A 471 -30.29 -3.01 17.32
N TYR A 472 -29.73 -1.82 17.52
CA TYR A 472 -30.49 -0.57 17.56
C TYR A 472 -30.98 -0.18 16.17
N TYR A 473 -30.14 -0.29 15.14
CA TYR A 473 -30.49 0.08 13.78
C TYR A 473 -31.56 -0.85 13.21
N THR A 474 -31.44 -2.17 13.41
CA THR A 474 -32.50 -3.12 13.01
C THR A 474 -33.81 -2.84 13.75
N SER A 475 -33.74 -2.52 15.05
CA SER A 475 -34.93 -2.21 15.86
C SER A 475 -35.68 -0.95 15.42
N HIS A 476 -35.03 -0.03 14.70
CA HIS A 476 -35.69 1.13 14.09
C HIS A 476 -36.76 0.71 13.07
N TYR A 477 -36.44 -0.29 12.25
CA TYR A 477 -37.29 -0.75 11.16
C TYR A 477 -38.34 -1.78 11.62
N LEU A 478 -38.11 -2.43 12.75
CA LEU A 478 -39.04 -3.43 13.29
C LEU A 478 -40.24 -2.81 14.02
N LYS A 479 -41.40 -3.50 13.96
CA LYS A 479 -42.52 -3.16 14.84
C LYS A 479 -42.11 -3.42 16.29
N LEU A 480 -42.60 -2.59 17.22
CA LEU A 480 -42.25 -2.68 18.65
C LEU A 480 -42.53 -4.07 19.29
N ARG A 481 -43.45 -4.86 18.73
CA ARG A 481 -43.72 -6.25 19.16
C ARG A 481 -42.68 -7.27 18.69
N GLN A 482 -41.94 -6.98 17.62
CA GLN A 482 -40.91 -7.83 17.02
C GLN A 482 -39.52 -7.62 17.65
N VAL A 483 -39.28 -6.48 18.29
CA VAL A 483 -37.98 -6.14 18.90
C VAL A 483 -37.51 -7.18 19.91
N LYS A 484 -38.39 -7.64 20.82
CA LYS A 484 -38.03 -8.66 21.83
C LYS A 484 -37.70 -10.03 21.21
N PRO A 485 -38.57 -10.60 20.35
CA PRO A 485 -38.25 -11.82 19.61
C PRO A 485 -36.94 -11.75 18.82
N PHE A 486 -36.72 -10.65 18.10
CA PHE A 486 -35.49 -10.41 17.34
C PHE A 486 -34.27 -10.42 18.24
N ALA A 487 -34.24 -9.56 19.27
CA ALA A 487 -33.10 -9.41 20.14
C ALA A 487 -32.78 -10.67 20.93
N SER A 488 -33.79 -11.44 21.34
CA SER A 488 -33.59 -12.72 22.04
C SER A 488 -32.94 -13.75 21.11
N ALA A 489 -33.48 -13.92 19.90
CA ALA A 489 -32.97 -14.88 18.94
C ALA A 489 -31.56 -14.51 18.44
N PHE A 490 -31.33 -13.22 18.19
CA PHE A 490 -30.02 -12.69 17.84
C PHE A 490 -29.00 -12.93 18.95
N ALA A 491 -29.34 -12.63 20.21
CA ALA A 491 -28.46 -12.88 21.35
C ALA A 491 -28.17 -14.38 21.53
N GLU A 492 -29.18 -15.24 21.39
CA GLU A 492 -29.00 -16.71 21.40
C GLU A 492 -28.00 -17.14 20.31
N GLY A 493 -28.12 -16.58 19.11
CA GLY A 493 -27.18 -16.82 18.01
C GLY A 493 -25.77 -16.34 18.31
N TYR A 494 -25.64 -15.11 18.81
CA TYR A 494 -24.34 -14.54 19.14
C TYR A 494 -23.62 -15.34 20.22
N LEU A 495 -24.32 -15.76 21.28
CA LEU A 495 -23.77 -16.54 22.38
C LEU A 495 -23.34 -17.96 22.00
N THR A 496 -23.69 -18.45 20.81
CA THR A 496 -23.11 -19.71 20.32
C THR A 496 -21.59 -19.64 20.17
N ALA A 497 -21.07 -18.42 19.95
CA ALA A 497 -19.66 -18.25 19.67
C ALA A 497 -18.96 -17.04 20.29
N GLY A 498 -19.74 -16.03 20.67
CA GLY A 498 -19.27 -14.76 21.22
C GLY A 498 -19.40 -14.70 22.72
N ASP A 499 -18.98 -13.56 23.25
CA ASP A 499 -18.83 -13.29 24.67
C ASP A 499 -20.07 -12.57 25.27
N PRO A 500 -20.69 -13.09 26.35
CA PRO A 500 -21.84 -12.45 26.99
C PRO A 500 -21.58 -11.03 27.48
N GLU A 501 -20.38 -10.76 27.99
CA GLU A 501 -19.98 -9.45 28.51
C GLU A 501 -20.00 -8.41 27.39
N THR A 502 -19.59 -8.77 26.18
CA THR A 502 -19.67 -7.91 24.99
C THR A 502 -21.11 -7.52 24.65
N LEU A 503 -22.07 -8.47 24.74
CA LEU A 503 -23.50 -8.20 24.57
C LEU A 503 -24.05 -7.26 25.65
N ILE A 504 -23.61 -7.42 26.90
CA ILE A 504 -24.00 -6.53 28.00
C ILE A 504 -23.47 -5.12 27.73
N GLN A 505 -22.19 -5.00 27.34
CA GLN A 505 -21.58 -3.71 27.02
C GLN A 505 -22.26 -2.99 25.85
N ALA A 506 -22.78 -3.72 24.87
CA ALA A 506 -23.54 -3.14 23.75
C ALA A 506 -24.81 -2.38 24.21
N LEU A 507 -25.29 -2.65 25.43
CA LEU A 507 -26.44 -1.96 26.04
C LEU A 507 -26.06 -0.70 26.84
N ASP A 508 -24.77 -0.35 26.90
CA ASP A 508 -24.30 0.82 27.60
C ASP A 508 -24.98 2.10 27.08
N ALA A 509 -25.29 3.01 28.00
CA ALA A 509 -25.92 4.30 27.67
C ALA A 509 -25.10 5.12 26.66
N LYS A 510 -23.77 4.91 26.59
CA LYS A 510 -22.89 5.58 25.62
C LYS A 510 -23.27 5.25 24.17
N TYR A 511 -23.69 4.02 23.89
CA TYR A 511 -24.12 3.59 22.54
C TYR A 511 -25.56 4.02 22.27
N ALA A 512 -26.46 3.79 23.24
CA ALA A 512 -27.84 4.23 23.14
C ALA A 512 -27.94 5.74 22.86
N ARG A 513 -27.08 6.57 23.45
CA ARG A 513 -27.02 8.02 23.19
C ARG A 513 -26.74 8.35 21.73
N VAL A 514 -25.79 7.65 21.10
CA VAL A 514 -25.41 7.89 19.70
C VAL A 514 -26.56 7.49 18.77
N LEU A 515 -27.25 6.39 19.10
CA LEU A 515 -28.31 5.79 18.28
C LEU A 515 -29.73 6.26 18.66
N ALA A 516 -29.87 7.10 19.68
CA ALA A 516 -31.17 7.51 20.24
C ALA A 516 -32.08 8.22 19.24
N LEU A 517 -31.52 8.98 18.28
CA LEU A 517 -32.30 9.65 17.24
C LEU A 517 -32.94 8.68 16.25
N LEU A 518 -32.40 7.47 16.16
CA LEU A 518 -32.85 6.44 15.23
C LEU A 518 -33.84 5.49 15.88
N VAL A 519 -34.07 5.53 17.19
CA VAL A 519 -34.79 4.43 17.86
C VAL A 519 -35.88 4.96 18.78
N SER A 520 -37.05 4.32 18.76
CA SER A 520 -38.11 4.60 19.72
C SER A 520 -37.58 4.54 21.16
N PRO A 521 -37.97 5.46 22.07
CA PRO A 521 -37.52 5.43 23.47
C PRO A 521 -37.77 4.09 24.20
N LEU A 522 -38.73 3.30 23.71
CA LEU A 522 -39.07 1.99 24.28
C LEU A 522 -38.18 0.84 23.77
N ALA A 523 -37.51 0.99 22.63
CA ALA A 523 -36.69 -0.09 22.09
C ALA A 523 -35.44 -0.39 22.92
N PRO A 524 -34.66 0.59 23.45
CA PRO A 524 -33.55 0.31 24.36
C PRO A 524 -33.97 -0.53 25.58
N ILE A 525 -35.14 -0.25 26.15
CA ILE A 525 -35.69 -0.99 27.29
C ILE A 525 -35.99 -2.44 26.87
N LYS A 526 -36.67 -2.62 25.74
CA LYS A 526 -37.01 -3.96 25.22
C LYS A 526 -35.79 -4.78 24.83
N LEU A 527 -34.78 -4.15 24.21
CA LEU A 527 -33.50 -4.77 23.89
C LEU A 527 -32.81 -5.26 25.16
N LYS A 528 -32.71 -4.39 26.17
CA LYS A 528 -32.11 -4.74 27.46
C LYS A 528 -32.84 -5.89 28.15
N GLU A 529 -34.16 -5.86 28.22
CA GLU A 529 -34.96 -6.93 28.81
C GLU A 529 -34.73 -8.28 28.09
N ALA A 530 -34.76 -8.26 26.75
CA ALA A 530 -34.55 -9.46 25.93
C ALA A 530 -33.15 -10.05 26.13
N ILE A 531 -32.11 -9.24 25.95
CA ILE A 531 -30.71 -9.69 26.02
C ILE A 531 -30.36 -10.17 27.43
N MET A 532 -30.74 -9.44 28.48
CA MET A 532 -30.49 -9.88 29.86
C MET A 532 -31.24 -11.16 30.21
N SER A 533 -32.39 -11.43 29.59
CA SER A 533 -33.10 -12.69 29.80
C SER A 533 -32.40 -13.90 29.17
N VAL A 534 -31.66 -13.68 28.08
CA VAL A 534 -30.88 -14.73 27.42
C VAL A 534 -29.55 -14.96 28.15
N VAL A 535 -28.83 -13.88 28.48
CA VAL A 535 -27.51 -13.97 29.15
C VAL A 535 -27.60 -14.59 30.56
N ARG A 536 -28.76 -14.50 31.22
CA ARG A 536 -28.97 -15.08 32.56
C ARG A 536 -29.43 -16.54 32.56
N ARG A 537 -29.74 -17.11 31.39
CA ARG A 537 -30.04 -18.54 31.24
C ARG A 537 -28.73 -19.31 31.17
#